data_AF-A0A5C6AB29-F1
#
_entry.id   AF-A0A5C6AB29-F1
#
_cell.length_a   1.000
_cell.length_b   1.000
_cell.length_c   1.000
_cell.angle_alpha   90.00
_cell.angle_beta   90.00
_cell.angle_gamma   90.00
#
_symmetry.space_group_name_H-M   'P 1'
#
loop_
_entity.id
_entity.type
_entity.pdbx_description
1 polymer ?
#
loop_
_entity_poly.entity_id
_entity_poly.type
_entity_poly.pdbx_seq_one_letter_code
_entity_poly.pdbx_strand_id
1 'polypeptide(L)'
;MPPRPMSTRSRARKRSRVRSRTRKKDPIFVDGHRPRPMYVDYKDIELLSKMVNRQGRIMGRRKSGCTAASQHAVTAAVKRARFMALLPFVGE
;
A
#
# COMPACT_ATOMS: atom_id res chain seq x y z
N MET A 1 10.92 -63.27 -13.79
CA MET A 1 11.32 -61.86 -13.89
C MET A 1 10.65 -61.07 -12.77
N PRO A 2 11.36 -60.25 -11.98
CA PRO A 2 10.71 -59.35 -11.03
C PRO A 2 10.20 -58.06 -11.72
N PRO A 3 9.11 -57.45 -11.23
CA PRO A 3 8.57 -56.21 -11.80
C PRO A 3 9.47 -55.00 -11.49
N ARG A 4 9.56 -54.06 -12.44
CA ARG A 4 10.36 -52.83 -12.31
C ARG A 4 9.74 -51.89 -11.26
N PRO A 5 10.51 -51.28 -10.35
CA PRO A 5 9.97 -50.35 -9.36
C PRO A 5 9.48 -49.06 -10.04
N MET A 6 8.25 -48.64 -9.73
CA MET A 6 7.69 -47.37 -10.19
C MET A 6 8.36 -46.20 -9.45
N SER A 7 9.02 -45.31 -10.19
CA SER A 7 9.61 -44.09 -9.64
C SER A 7 8.50 -43.14 -9.18
N THR A 8 8.26 -43.07 -7.88
CA THR A 8 7.45 -42.02 -7.25
C THR A 8 8.26 -40.74 -7.15
N ARG A 9 8.53 -40.08 -8.29
CA ARG A 9 9.05 -38.72 -8.29
C ARG A 9 7.97 -37.77 -7.78
N SER A 10 7.87 -37.62 -6.45
CA SER A 10 7.12 -36.53 -5.86
C SER A 10 7.78 -35.22 -6.31
N ARG A 11 7.09 -34.49 -7.19
CA ARG A 11 7.51 -33.16 -7.61
C ARG A 11 7.17 -32.23 -6.45
N ALA A 12 8.00 -32.24 -5.40
CA ALA A 12 7.92 -31.31 -4.29
C ALA A 12 8.02 -29.89 -4.87
N ARG A 13 6.87 -29.23 -5.04
CA ARG A 13 6.81 -27.81 -5.42
C ARG A 13 7.58 -27.06 -4.35
N LYS A 14 8.80 -26.60 -4.67
CA LYS A 14 9.56 -25.66 -3.84
C LYS A 14 8.64 -24.46 -3.59
N ARG A 15 8.02 -24.40 -2.41
CA ARG A 15 7.31 -23.20 -1.94
C ARG A 15 8.32 -22.06 -2.03
N SER A 16 8.07 -21.09 -2.90
CA SER A 16 8.88 -19.89 -2.96
C SER A 16 8.89 -19.29 -1.56
N ARG A 17 10.08 -19.12 -0.98
CA ARG A 17 10.22 -18.47 0.34
C ARG A 17 9.55 -17.10 0.21
N VAL A 18 8.45 -16.90 0.94
CA VAL A 18 7.82 -15.58 1.07
C VAL A 18 8.87 -14.68 1.70
N ARG A 19 9.51 -13.82 0.89
CA ARG A 19 10.44 -12.82 1.41
C ARG A 19 9.67 -11.99 2.43
N SER A 20 10.09 -12.05 3.69
CA SER A 20 9.59 -11.18 4.74
C SER A 20 9.91 -9.74 4.33
N ARG A 21 8.89 -9.02 3.86
CA ARG A 21 9.06 -7.61 3.53
C ARG A 21 9.23 -6.85 4.84
N THR A 22 10.32 -6.10 4.96
CA THR A 22 10.55 -5.16 6.07
C THR A 22 9.33 -4.27 6.24
N ARG A 23 8.83 -4.14 7.48
CA ARG A 23 7.69 -3.26 7.78
C ARG A 23 8.09 -1.83 7.46
N LYS A 24 7.38 -1.19 6.51
CA LYS A 24 7.55 0.23 6.22
C LYS A 24 7.02 1.06 7.39
N LYS A 25 7.75 2.11 7.76
CA LYS A 25 7.27 3.14 8.67
C LYS A 25 6.15 3.93 7.99
N ASP A 26 5.14 4.31 8.75
CA ASP A 26 3.99 5.07 8.23
C ASP A 26 4.44 6.50 7.89
N PRO A 27 4.24 6.97 6.64
CA PRO A 27 4.67 8.30 6.23
C PRO A 27 3.93 9.45 6.95
N ILE A 28 2.83 9.18 7.64
CA ILE A 28 2.06 10.20 8.37
C ILE A 28 2.54 10.35 9.83
N PHE A 29 3.42 9.46 10.28
CA PHE A 29 3.93 9.54 11.65
C PHE A 29 5.02 10.61 11.71
N VAL A 30 4.84 11.59 12.58
CA VAL A 30 5.82 12.64 12.86
C VAL A 30 6.68 12.14 14.02
N ASP A 31 8.00 12.07 13.83
CA ASP A 31 8.98 11.59 14.83
C ASP A 31 8.66 10.20 15.40
N GLY A 32 7.99 9.35 14.61
CA GLY A 32 7.57 8.00 15.03
C GLY A 32 6.31 7.98 15.89
N HIS A 33 5.70 9.13 16.18
CA HIS A 33 4.44 9.23 16.89
C HIS A 33 3.26 9.38 15.93
N ARG A 34 2.14 8.76 16.30
CA ARG A 34 0.87 8.90 15.58
C ARG A 34 0.24 10.25 15.93
N PRO A 35 -0.02 11.14 14.96
CA PRO A 35 -0.67 12.42 15.24
C PRO A 35 -2.09 12.22 15.79
N ARG A 36 -2.45 13.04 16.78
CA ARG A 36 -3.77 13.09 17.40
C ARG A 36 -4.25 14.55 17.45
N PRO A 37 -5.40 14.91 16.85
CA PRO A 37 -6.27 14.06 16.05
C PRO A 37 -5.56 13.58 14.77
N MET A 38 -5.96 12.41 14.26
CA MET A 38 -5.38 11.92 13.02
C MET A 38 -6.06 12.58 11.82
N TYR A 39 -5.61 13.80 11.56
CA TYR A 39 -6.11 14.67 10.52
C TYR A 39 -5.05 14.86 9.43
N VAL A 40 -5.51 14.83 8.19
CA VAL A 40 -4.72 15.15 7.00
C VAL A 40 -5.50 16.22 6.26
N ASP A 41 -4.89 17.38 6.06
CA ASP A 41 -5.54 18.47 5.33
C ASP A 41 -5.66 18.07 3.86
N TYR A 42 -6.80 18.40 3.25
CA TYR A 42 -7.02 18.21 1.82
C TYR A 42 -6.25 19.27 0.98
N LYS A 43 -5.79 20.34 1.62
CA LYS A 43 -4.99 21.42 1.02
C LYS A 43 -3.50 21.07 0.88
N ASP A 44 -3.02 20.04 1.57
CA ASP A 44 -1.62 19.59 1.51
C ASP A 44 -1.36 18.78 0.23
N ILE A 45 -1.36 19.44 -0.93
CA ILE A 45 -1.25 18.81 -2.25
C ILE A 45 0.05 18.00 -2.37
N GLU A 46 1.15 18.48 -1.79
CA GLU A 46 2.43 17.76 -1.84
C GLU A 46 2.37 16.39 -1.16
N LEU A 47 1.70 16.32 0.00
CA LEU A 47 1.53 15.08 0.75
C LEU A 47 0.55 14.16 0.00
N LEU A 48 -0.57 14.69 -0.47
CA LEU A 48 -1.61 13.89 -1.13
C LEU A 48 -1.18 13.40 -2.51
N SER A 49 -0.41 14.19 -3.26
CA SER A 49 0.17 13.79 -4.55
C SER A 49 1.10 12.58 -4.38
N LYS A 50 1.91 12.55 -3.31
CA LYS A 50 2.74 11.39 -2.95
C LYS A 50 1.92 10.14 -2.59
N MET A 51 0.63 10.27 -2.26
CA MET A 51 -0.26 9.16 -1.89
C MET A 51 -1.10 8.64 -3.08
N VAL A 52 -0.99 9.26 -4.25
CA VAL A 52 -1.69 8.88 -5.48
C VAL A 52 -0.67 8.33 -6.47
N ASN A 53 -1.08 7.41 -7.34
CA ASN A 53 -0.23 6.94 -8.45
C ASN A 53 -0.29 7.90 -9.64
N ARG A 54 0.54 7.69 -10.65
CA ARG A 54 0.53 8.50 -11.87
C ARG A 54 -0.84 8.53 -12.56
N GLN A 55 -1.58 7.43 -12.50
CA GLN A 55 -2.92 7.28 -13.09
C GLN A 55 -4.03 7.95 -12.27
N GLY A 56 -3.73 8.71 -11.22
CA GLY A 56 -4.76 9.34 -10.40
C GLY A 56 -5.52 8.38 -9.48
N ARG A 57 -5.01 7.18 -9.19
CA ARG A 57 -5.58 6.21 -8.23
C ARG A 57 -4.87 6.28 -6.87
N ILE A 58 -5.63 6.17 -5.78
CA ILE A 58 -5.08 6.16 -4.42
C ILE A 58 -4.19 4.92 -4.24
N MET A 59 -2.96 5.11 -3.77
CA MET A 59 -2.06 4.00 -3.50
C MET A 59 -2.53 3.19 -2.30
N GLY A 60 -2.48 1.86 -2.44
CA GLY A 60 -2.84 0.95 -1.37
C GLY A 60 -1.83 0.95 -0.22
N ARG A 61 -2.33 0.65 0.98
CA ARG A 61 -1.58 0.59 2.25
C ARG A 61 -0.25 -0.17 2.16
N ARG A 62 -0.22 -1.28 1.41
CA ARG A 62 1.00 -2.12 1.26
C ARG A 62 2.12 -1.40 0.52
N LYS A 63 1.78 -0.48 -0.38
CA LYS A 63 2.75 0.29 -1.19
C LYS A 63 3.24 1.50 -0.40
N SER A 64 2.31 2.27 0.20
CA SER A 64 2.60 3.48 0.97
C SER A 64 3.22 3.19 2.35
N GLY A 65 2.87 2.07 2.99
CA GLY A 65 3.29 1.78 4.36
C GLY A 65 2.41 2.41 5.44
N CYS A 66 1.31 3.07 5.07
CA CYS A 66 0.38 3.69 6.00
C CYS A 66 -0.21 2.67 7.00
N THR A 67 -0.59 3.09 8.20
CA THR A 67 -1.47 2.36 9.10
C THR A 67 -2.93 2.41 8.61
N ALA A 68 -3.81 1.57 9.15
CA ALA A 68 -5.20 1.54 8.70
C ALA A 68 -5.89 2.89 8.93
N ALA A 69 -5.72 3.45 10.12
CA ALA A 69 -6.33 4.72 10.47
C ALA A 69 -5.73 5.89 9.66
N SER A 70 -4.42 5.89 9.36
CA SER A 70 -3.80 6.96 8.57
C SER A 70 -4.24 6.89 7.12
N GLN A 71 -4.40 5.68 6.57
CA GLN A 71 -5.00 5.46 5.26
C GLN A 71 -6.44 6.00 5.18
N HIS A 72 -7.26 5.84 6.24
CA HIS A 72 -8.61 6.41 6.28
C HIS A 72 -8.59 7.95 6.21
N ALA A 73 -7.71 8.58 6.99
CA ALA A 73 -7.54 10.04 6.99
C ALA A 73 -7.11 10.56 5.61
N VAL A 74 -6.10 9.93 5.00
CA VAL A 74 -5.65 10.27 3.63
C VAL A 74 -6.75 10.06 2.61
N THR A 75 -7.49 8.97 2.70
CA THR A 75 -8.55 8.67 1.72
C THR A 75 -9.66 9.73 1.78
N ALA A 76 -10.02 10.20 2.98
CA ALA A 76 -10.96 11.29 3.14
C ALA A 76 -10.39 12.62 2.59
N ALA A 77 -9.13 12.92 2.87
CA ALA A 77 -8.45 14.11 2.37
C ALA A 77 -8.35 14.14 0.84
N VAL A 78 -7.93 13.03 0.21
CA VAL A 78 -7.85 12.91 -1.27
C VAL A 78 -9.21 13.08 -1.92
N LYS A 79 -10.27 12.49 -1.35
CA LYS A 79 -11.64 12.66 -1.88
C LYS A 79 -12.10 14.12 -1.84
N ARG A 80 -11.83 14.83 -0.73
CA ARG A 80 -12.12 16.27 -0.60
C ARG A 80 -11.30 17.10 -1.59
N ALA A 81 -9.99 16.82 -1.70
CA ALA A 81 -9.10 17.51 -2.63
C ALA A 81 -9.55 17.38 -4.08
N ARG A 82 -10.03 16.19 -4.48
CA ARG A 82 -10.59 15.96 -5.82
C ARG A 82 -11.88 16.71 -6.08
N PHE A 83 -12.78 16.77 -5.09
CA PHE A 83 -14.00 17.57 -5.20
C PHE A 83 -13.69 19.06 -5.36
N MET A 84 -12.63 19.55 -4.71
CA MET A 84 -12.14 20.92 -4.81
C MET A 84 -11.23 21.17 -6.03
N ALA A 85 -11.15 20.23 -6.97
CA ALA A 85 -10.29 20.29 -8.15
C ALA A 85 -8.77 20.49 -7.87
N LEU A 86 -8.30 20.21 -6.64
CA LEU A 86 -6.88 20.28 -6.28
C LEU A 86 -6.08 19.05 -6.75
N LEU A 87 -6.78 17.94 -6.97
CA LEU A 87 -6.21 16.69 -7.48
C LEU A 87 -7.08 16.11 -8.58
N PRO A 88 -6.49 15.53 -9.64
CA PRO A 88 -7.27 14.93 -10.71
C PRO A 88 -7.89 13.59 -10.29
N PHE A 89 -9.04 13.27 -10.89
CA PHE A 89 -9.66 11.94 -10.78
C PHE A 89 -8.97 10.90 -11.65
N VAL A 90 -8.44 11.33 -12.80
CA VAL A 90 -7.77 10.51 -13.81
C VAL A 90 -6.44 11.18 -14.13
N GLY A 91 -5.35 10.42 -14.07
CA GLY A 91 -4.05 10.91 -14.54
C GLY A 91 -3.95 10.81 -16.05
N GLU A 92 -3.09 11.65 -16.64
CA GLU A 92 -2.65 11.56 -18.05
C GLU A 92 -2.00 10.20 -18.36
#